data_AF-M6ZKB9-F1
#
_entry.id   AF-M6ZKB9-F1
#
_cell.length_a   1.000
_cell.length_b   1.000
_cell.length_c   1.000
_cell.angle_alpha   90.00
_cell.angle_beta   90.00
_cell.angle_gamma   90.00
#
_symmetry.space_group_name_H-M   'P 1'
#
loop_
_entity.id
_entity.type
_entity.pdbx_description
1 polymer ?
#
loop_
_entity_poly.entity_id
_entity_poly.type
_entity_poly.pdbx_seq_one_letter_code
_entity_poly.pdbx_strand_id
1 'polypeptide(L)'
;MGFTLRWEKWEADLNLKTTGRYVNAGEGRDEDFFLGDPTVERGTKISTREFSYYDTPYTFIGSRNFADGKGRLSMKNNSQSLILRRYFGDGEADYRKEGKGFYLTGGFQYTFMKYILYDVFQFFDSSPVFLNRIGLGLSFSYSTYEFPLGLGYRYSNGEWVFETSFSGIFWTGHFRDFHYQRALNFIGDVSGFGIDFNIGAGKIFGNYLMFLKLNEHRLFGDGHFVTKGGLSESDILSQHLGHYKNYMNLKEWNVELSLTGFLY
;
A
#
# COMPACT_ATOMS: atom_id res chain seq x y z
N MET A 1 -6.98 -12.94 11.00
CA MET A 1 -6.89 -14.40 11.20
C MET A 1 -6.07 -14.97 10.06
N GLY A 2 -5.21 -15.93 10.36
CA GLY A 2 -4.40 -16.61 9.35
C GLY A 2 -4.35 -18.10 9.60
N PHE A 3 -4.17 -18.88 8.53
CA PHE A 3 -3.98 -20.32 8.59
C PHE A 3 -2.78 -20.67 7.71
N THR A 4 -1.85 -21.43 8.27
CA THR A 4 -0.71 -21.96 7.52
C THR A 4 -0.79 -23.46 7.42
N LEU A 5 -0.84 -23.96 6.18
CA LEU A 5 -0.65 -25.37 5.89
C LEU A 5 0.81 -25.63 5.57
N ARG A 6 1.37 -26.70 6.16
CA ARG A 6 2.73 -27.16 5.86
C ARG A 6 2.67 -28.61 5.45
N TRP A 7 3.29 -28.93 4.33
CA TRP A 7 3.39 -30.31 3.86
C TRP A 7 4.72 -30.50 3.16
N GLU A 8 5.54 -31.40 3.70
CA GLU A 8 6.91 -31.62 3.26
C GLU A 8 7.70 -30.30 3.20
N LYS A 9 8.07 -29.88 1.99
CA LYS A 9 8.84 -28.67 1.70
C LYS A 9 7.96 -27.55 1.15
N TRP A 10 6.64 -27.65 1.29
CA TRP A 10 5.67 -26.63 0.89
C TRP A 10 5.05 -25.98 2.12
N GLU A 11 4.84 -24.67 2.02
CA GLU A 11 4.07 -23.87 2.97
C GLU A 11 3.04 -23.05 2.19
N ALA A 12 1.80 -23.04 2.68
CA ALA A 12 0.72 -22.22 2.14
C ALA A 12 0.11 -21.40 3.27
N ASP A 13 0.24 -20.08 3.18
CA ASP A 13 -0.25 -19.10 4.14
C ASP A 13 -1.50 -18.41 3.58
N LEU A 14 -2.64 -18.64 4.22
CA LEU A 14 -3.86 -17.90 3.98
C LEU A 14 -4.05 -16.86 5.09
N ASN A 15 -4.13 -15.58 4.75
CA ASN A 15 -4.34 -14.51 5.73
C ASN A 15 -5.53 -13.62 5.37
N LEU A 16 -6.29 -13.27 6.40
CA LEU A 16 -7.40 -12.33 6.36
C LEU A 16 -7.15 -11.25 7.42
N LYS A 17 -6.92 -10.01 6.98
CA LYS A 17 -6.75 -8.83 7.84
C LYS A 17 -7.93 -7.89 7.62
N THR A 18 -8.56 -7.43 8.69
CA THR A 18 -9.67 -6.46 8.59
C THR A 18 -9.68 -5.56 9.81
N THR A 19 -9.98 -4.28 9.62
CA THR A 19 -10.28 -3.38 10.73
C THR A 19 -11.72 -3.55 11.23
N GLY A 20 -12.60 -4.22 10.47
CA GLY A 20 -14.04 -4.42 10.73
C GLY A 20 -14.88 -3.15 10.62
N ARG A 21 -14.35 -2.03 11.12
CA ARG A 21 -14.94 -0.68 11.15
C ARG A 21 -13.91 0.36 10.69
N TYR A 22 -14.36 1.59 10.58
CA TYR A 22 -13.46 2.73 10.45
C TYR A 22 -12.68 2.94 11.74
N VAL A 23 -11.37 3.11 11.62
CA VAL A 23 -10.45 3.41 12.72
C VAL A 23 -9.73 4.72 12.42
N ASN A 24 -9.37 5.46 13.47
CA ASN A 24 -8.53 6.64 13.31
C ASN A 24 -7.16 6.20 12.77
N ALA A 25 -6.73 6.80 11.67
CA ALA A 25 -5.47 6.50 10.99
C ALA A 25 -4.54 7.72 10.93
N GLY A 26 -4.77 8.71 11.82
CA GLY A 26 -3.92 9.89 11.98
C GLY A 26 -4.43 11.10 11.21
N GLU A 27 -3.54 11.72 10.45
CA GLU A 27 -3.79 12.94 9.68
C GLU A 27 -3.62 12.66 8.19
N GLY A 28 -4.34 13.38 7.35
CA GLY A 28 -4.17 13.39 5.91
C GLY A 28 -4.01 14.80 5.38
N ARG A 29 -3.42 14.90 4.19
CA ARG A 29 -3.18 16.16 3.50
C ARG A 29 -3.49 16.00 2.01
N ASP A 30 -4.23 16.94 1.46
CA ASP A 30 -4.57 17.05 0.04
C ASP A 30 -3.96 18.35 -0.50
N GLU A 31 -3.04 18.28 -1.46
CA GLU A 31 -2.28 19.43 -1.94
C GLU A 31 -2.47 19.59 -3.45
N ASP A 32 -2.87 20.80 -3.88
CA ASP A 32 -2.97 21.17 -5.28
C ASP A 32 -1.83 22.11 -5.69
N PHE A 33 -1.22 21.81 -6.83
CA PHE A 33 -0.08 22.54 -7.37
C PHE A 33 -0.37 23.06 -8.78
N PHE A 34 -0.07 24.33 -9.03
CA PHE A 34 -0.03 24.87 -10.39
C PHE A 34 1.22 24.35 -11.08
N LEU A 35 1.01 23.71 -12.23
CA LEU A 35 2.08 23.25 -13.12
C LEU A 35 2.34 24.38 -14.14
N GLY A 36 3.35 25.20 -13.88
CA GLY A 36 3.81 26.28 -14.77
C GLY A 36 5.08 25.91 -15.56
N ASP A 37 5.73 26.88 -16.19
CA ASP A 37 7.06 26.70 -16.79
C ASP A 37 8.14 27.20 -15.81
N PRO A 38 9.18 26.41 -15.42
CA PRO A 38 9.53 25.06 -15.85
C PRO A 38 9.05 23.96 -14.88
N THR A 39 7.86 23.40 -15.11
CA THR A 39 7.45 22.17 -14.43
C THR A 39 8.04 20.96 -15.15
N VAL A 40 8.80 20.15 -14.42
CA VAL A 40 9.35 18.89 -14.97
C VAL A 40 8.70 17.70 -14.29
N GLU A 41 8.11 16.82 -15.09
CA GLU A 41 7.58 15.54 -14.64
C GLU A 41 8.74 14.57 -14.34
N ARG A 42 8.90 14.21 -13.06
CA ARG A 42 9.74 13.10 -12.60
C ARG A 42 8.84 11.92 -12.31
N GLY A 43 8.41 11.23 -13.38
CA GLY A 43 7.42 10.14 -13.36
C GLY A 43 7.70 9.00 -12.39
N THR A 44 8.07 7.83 -12.90
CA THR A 44 8.27 6.64 -12.06
C THR A 44 9.48 6.81 -11.15
N LYS A 45 9.27 6.67 -9.83
CA LYS A 45 10.27 6.91 -8.77
C LYS A 45 11.42 5.89 -8.73
N ILE A 46 11.43 4.97 -9.69
CA ILE A 46 12.48 3.98 -9.97
C ILE A 46 12.95 4.21 -11.41
N SER A 47 14.16 4.74 -11.59
CA SER A 47 14.82 4.81 -12.91
C SER A 47 15.75 3.61 -13.05
N THR A 48 15.32 2.58 -13.77
CA THR A 48 16.12 1.37 -14.01
C THR A 48 17.34 1.65 -14.90
N ARG A 49 17.29 2.69 -15.73
CA ARG A 49 18.41 3.11 -16.60
C ARG A 49 19.53 3.78 -15.81
N GLU A 50 19.20 4.50 -14.74
CA GLU A 50 20.13 5.35 -14.00
C GLU A 50 20.46 4.82 -12.60
N PHE A 51 19.93 3.64 -12.23
CA PHE A 51 20.03 3.06 -10.88
C PHE A 51 19.70 4.06 -9.77
N SER A 52 18.73 4.95 -10.02
CA SER A 52 18.35 6.01 -9.08
C SER A 52 16.95 5.77 -8.54
N TYR A 53 16.81 5.99 -7.23
CA TYR A 53 15.56 5.91 -6.49
C TYR A 53 15.26 7.27 -5.85
N TYR A 54 14.06 7.80 -6.13
CA TYR A 54 13.63 9.09 -5.57
C TYR A 54 12.41 8.90 -4.67
N ASP A 55 12.63 8.84 -3.36
CA ASP A 55 11.56 8.74 -2.35
C ASP A 55 10.93 10.11 -2.05
N THR A 56 10.33 10.75 -3.06
CA THR A 56 9.57 12.01 -2.89
C THR A 56 8.09 11.76 -3.16
N PRO A 57 7.14 12.30 -2.38
CA PRO A 57 5.72 12.26 -2.75
C PRO A 57 5.44 13.06 -4.03
N TYR A 58 6.30 14.03 -4.39
CA TYR A 58 6.10 14.95 -5.51
C TYR A 58 6.63 14.39 -6.83
N THR A 59 5.72 14.15 -7.77
CA THR A 59 6.02 13.76 -9.16
C THR A 59 6.50 14.93 -10.00
N PHE A 60 6.07 16.16 -9.68
CA PHE A 60 6.41 17.35 -10.44
C PHE A 60 7.33 18.26 -9.62
N ILE A 61 8.40 18.77 -10.24
CA ILE A 61 9.26 19.81 -9.67
C ILE A 61 9.02 21.14 -10.39
N GLY A 62 9.29 22.27 -9.72
CA GLY A 62 9.04 23.60 -10.27
C GLY A 62 7.58 24.06 -10.20
N SER A 63 6.75 23.35 -9.44
CA SER A 63 5.34 23.68 -9.23
C SER A 63 5.14 24.60 -8.02
N ARG A 64 4.00 25.32 -7.99
CA ARG A 64 3.61 26.19 -6.87
C ARG A 64 2.35 25.66 -6.21
N ASN A 65 2.40 25.39 -4.90
CA ASN A 65 1.20 25.03 -4.13
C ASN A 65 0.22 26.22 -4.16
N PHE A 66 -1.05 25.96 -4.49
CA PHE A 66 -2.11 26.96 -4.44
C PHE A 66 -3.33 26.53 -3.62
N ALA A 67 -3.40 25.26 -3.22
CA ALA A 67 -4.40 24.80 -2.28
C ALA A 67 -3.86 23.65 -1.42
N ASP A 68 -4.22 23.65 -0.15
CA ASP A 68 -3.79 22.63 0.81
C ASP A 68 -4.86 22.38 1.85
N GLY A 69 -5.36 21.14 1.90
CA GLY A 69 -6.34 20.67 2.87
C GLY A 69 -5.69 19.71 3.84
N LYS A 70 -5.56 20.11 5.11
CA LYS A 70 -5.07 19.22 6.19
C LYS A 70 -6.18 18.87 7.15
N GLY A 71 -6.34 17.58 7.47
CA GLY A 71 -7.37 17.10 8.38
C GLY A 71 -7.05 15.77 9.04
N ARG A 72 -8.04 15.23 9.75
CA ARG A 72 -7.99 13.91 10.38
C ARG A 72 -8.40 12.84 9.39
N LEU A 73 -7.81 11.66 9.53
CA LEU A 73 -8.03 10.53 8.64
C LEU A 73 -8.68 9.36 9.40
N SER A 74 -9.76 8.84 8.85
CA SER A 74 -10.42 7.63 9.33
C SER A 74 -10.43 6.60 8.22
N MET A 75 -9.99 5.39 8.51
CA MET A 75 -9.76 4.36 7.49
C MET A 75 -10.44 3.04 7.86
N LYS A 76 -11.00 2.37 6.85
CA LYS A 76 -11.36 0.96 6.89
C LYS A 76 -10.46 0.20 5.92
N ASN A 77 -9.87 -0.89 6.37
CA ASN A 77 -9.01 -1.74 5.53
C ASN A 77 -9.44 -3.21 5.65
N ASN A 78 -9.45 -3.90 4.52
CA ASN A 78 -9.66 -5.34 4.40
C ASN A 78 -8.63 -5.90 3.43
N SER A 79 -7.87 -6.91 3.84
CA SER A 79 -6.90 -7.58 2.99
C SER A 79 -7.05 -9.09 3.09
N GLN A 80 -6.90 -9.76 1.96
CA GLN A 80 -6.91 -11.21 1.81
C GLN A 80 -5.68 -11.61 1.02
N SER A 81 -4.91 -12.57 1.52
CA SER A 81 -3.70 -13.03 0.84
C SER A 81 -3.56 -14.54 0.89
N LEU A 82 -3.09 -15.12 -0.21
CA LEU A 82 -2.59 -16.49 -0.28
C LEU A 82 -1.13 -16.44 -0.72
N ILE A 83 -0.21 -16.87 0.14
CA ILE A 83 1.22 -16.96 -0.17
C ILE A 83 1.64 -18.42 -0.16
N LEU A 84 2.31 -18.86 -1.21
CA LEU A 84 2.91 -20.18 -1.33
C LEU A 84 4.42 -20.07 -1.23
N ARG A 85 5.04 -21.04 -0.58
CA ARG A 85 6.50 -21.13 -0.45
C ARG A 85 6.97 -22.55 -0.70
N ARG A 86 8.09 -22.67 -1.42
CA ARG A 86 8.78 -23.94 -1.65
C ARG A 86 10.19 -23.85 -1.13
N TYR A 87 10.51 -24.69 -0.15
CA TYR A 87 11.84 -24.78 0.47
C TYR A 87 12.75 -25.71 -0.33
N PHE A 88 14.05 -25.38 -0.37
CA PHE A 88 15.07 -26.15 -1.09
C PHE A 88 16.20 -26.60 -0.15
N GLY A 89 16.88 -27.69 -0.53
CA GLY A 89 17.97 -28.28 0.26
C GLY A 89 17.54 -28.62 1.68
N ASP A 90 18.36 -28.18 2.64
CA ASP A 90 18.14 -28.38 4.08
C ASP A 90 17.08 -27.43 4.67
N GLY A 91 16.41 -26.61 3.87
CA GLY A 91 15.33 -25.73 4.33
C GLY A 91 14.07 -26.51 4.71
N GLU A 92 13.49 -26.24 5.88
CA GLU A 92 12.28 -26.91 6.37
C GLU A 92 11.08 -25.95 6.42
N ALA A 93 9.92 -26.45 5.98
CA ALA A 93 8.66 -25.70 6.07
C ALA A 93 8.15 -25.66 7.52
N ASP A 94 8.38 -26.72 8.29
CA ASP A 94 8.01 -26.80 9.71
C ASP A 94 9.06 -26.08 10.57
N TYR A 95 8.65 -24.98 11.21
CA TYR A 95 9.49 -24.19 12.11
C TYR A 95 10.11 -25.00 13.25
N ARG A 96 9.48 -26.10 13.67
CA ARG A 96 9.96 -26.94 14.79
C ARG A 96 11.13 -27.84 14.40
N LYS A 97 11.39 -28.02 13.11
CA LYS A 97 12.48 -28.86 12.61
C LYS A 97 13.71 -28.00 12.40
N GLU A 98 14.87 -28.58 12.71
CA GLU A 98 16.14 -27.99 12.32
C GLU A 98 16.24 -27.94 10.80
N GLY A 99 16.61 -26.78 10.28
CA GLY A 99 16.71 -26.60 8.84
C GLY A 99 17.20 -25.21 8.49
N LYS A 100 17.92 -25.11 7.38
CA LYS A 100 18.40 -23.82 6.86
C LYS A 100 18.44 -23.86 5.35
N GLY A 101 17.85 -22.87 4.70
CA GLY A 101 17.83 -22.87 3.25
C GLY A 101 17.01 -21.76 2.64
N PHE A 102 17.17 -21.67 1.33
CA PHE A 102 16.39 -20.76 0.51
C PHE A 102 15.00 -21.34 0.24
N TYR A 103 14.05 -20.45 0.02
CA TYR A 103 12.74 -20.77 -0.50
C TYR A 103 12.35 -19.82 -1.62
N LEU A 104 11.59 -20.35 -2.57
CA LEU A 104 10.84 -19.55 -3.55
C LEU A 104 9.51 -19.18 -2.90
N THR A 105 9.08 -17.92 -3.03
CA THR A 105 7.79 -17.46 -2.55
C THR A 105 7.02 -16.78 -3.67
N GLY A 106 5.72 -17.01 -3.73
CA GLY A 106 4.84 -16.26 -4.61
C GLY A 106 3.39 -16.40 -4.18
N GLY A 107 2.51 -15.57 -4.72
CA GLY A 107 1.12 -15.63 -4.31
C GLY A 107 0.24 -14.56 -4.90
N PHE A 108 -0.83 -14.28 -4.17
CA PHE A 108 -1.85 -13.33 -4.52
C PHE A 108 -2.32 -12.58 -3.28
N GLN A 109 -2.51 -11.27 -3.41
CA GLN A 109 -3.09 -10.43 -2.37
C GLN A 109 -4.14 -9.50 -2.99
N TYR A 110 -5.28 -9.41 -2.31
CA TYR A 110 -6.33 -8.43 -2.59
C TYR A 110 -6.49 -7.53 -1.38
N THR A 111 -6.44 -6.22 -1.58
CA THR A 111 -6.67 -5.24 -0.51
C THR A 111 -7.74 -4.25 -0.93
N PHE A 112 -8.75 -4.05 -0.08
CA PHE A 112 -9.71 -2.97 -0.19
C PHE A 112 -9.50 -1.99 0.97
N MET A 113 -9.18 -0.75 0.64
CA MET A 113 -9.04 0.35 1.57
C MET A 113 -10.07 1.43 1.25
N LYS A 114 -10.64 2.03 2.29
CA LYS A 114 -11.38 3.28 2.16
C LYS A 114 -11.02 4.20 3.31
N TYR A 115 -10.61 5.43 3.00
CA TYR A 115 -10.41 6.47 4.00
C TYR A 115 -11.33 7.68 3.77
N ILE A 116 -11.53 8.43 4.85
CA ILE A 116 -12.28 9.68 4.89
C ILE A 116 -11.39 10.72 5.55
N LEU A 117 -11.22 11.85 4.87
CA LEU A 117 -10.53 13.04 5.36
C LEU A 117 -11.58 14.02 5.91
N TYR A 118 -11.53 14.29 7.21
CA TYR A 118 -12.52 15.08 7.93
C TYR A 118 -11.85 16.07 8.89
N ASP A 119 -12.63 16.98 9.46
CA ASP A 119 -12.13 18.14 10.22
C ASP A 119 -11.07 18.93 9.43
N VAL A 120 -11.27 19.05 8.11
CA VAL A 120 -10.27 19.63 7.21
C VAL A 120 -10.21 21.15 7.38
N PHE A 121 -8.99 21.65 7.52
CA PHE A 121 -8.63 23.05 7.39
C PHE A 121 -8.00 23.27 6.02
N GLN A 122 -8.61 24.13 5.22
CA GLN A 122 -8.26 24.35 3.82
C GLN A 122 -7.64 25.73 3.66
N PHE A 123 -6.47 25.75 3.02
CA PHE A 123 -5.85 26.91 2.40
C PHE A 123 -6.18 26.92 0.90
N PHE A 124 -6.47 28.10 0.36
CA PHE A 124 -6.56 28.35 -1.08
C PHE A 124 -6.04 29.76 -1.40
N ASP A 125 -5.12 29.82 -2.35
CA ASP A 125 -4.45 31.04 -2.84
C ASP A 125 -5.39 31.88 -3.74
N SER A 126 -6.47 32.38 -3.13
CA SER A 126 -7.42 33.32 -3.72
C SER A 126 -7.15 34.76 -3.31
N SER A 127 -7.89 35.71 -3.88
CA SER A 127 -7.91 37.11 -3.46
C SER A 127 -9.33 37.52 -3.03
N PRO A 128 -9.62 37.63 -1.71
CA PRO A 128 -8.73 37.39 -0.57
C PRO A 128 -8.39 35.90 -0.38
N VAL A 129 -7.28 35.61 0.31
CA VAL A 129 -6.85 34.24 0.62
C VAL A 129 -7.93 33.55 1.46
N PHE A 130 -8.29 32.33 1.07
CA PHE A 130 -9.20 31.50 1.84
C PHE A 130 -8.41 30.61 2.79
N LEU A 131 -8.73 30.70 4.08
CA LEU A 131 -8.13 29.87 5.12
C LEU A 131 -9.19 29.53 6.17
N ASN A 132 -9.88 28.40 6.00
CA ASN A 132 -10.99 28.05 6.88
C ASN A 132 -11.25 26.54 6.98
N ARG A 133 -12.06 26.14 7.97
CA ARG A 133 -12.56 24.78 8.10
C ARG A 133 -13.63 24.48 7.06
N ILE A 134 -13.47 23.37 6.36
CA ILE A 134 -14.47 22.85 5.41
C ILE A 134 -15.19 21.59 5.93
N GLY A 135 -14.78 21.07 7.09
CA GLY A 135 -15.38 19.88 7.69
C GLY A 135 -14.97 18.62 6.92
N LEU A 136 -15.88 18.05 6.13
CA LEU A 136 -15.57 16.90 5.27
C LEU A 136 -14.83 17.37 4.02
N GLY A 137 -13.60 16.87 3.83
CA GLY A 137 -12.80 17.15 2.64
C GLY A 137 -13.12 16.17 1.53
N LEU A 138 -12.59 14.95 1.65
CA LEU A 138 -12.74 13.90 0.63
C LEU A 138 -12.87 12.50 1.22
N SER A 139 -13.30 11.56 0.39
CA SER A 139 -13.17 10.13 0.66
C SER A 139 -12.49 9.44 -0.49
N PHE A 140 -11.49 8.64 -0.19
CA PHE A 140 -10.77 7.85 -1.18
C PHE A 140 -10.99 6.38 -0.89
N SER A 141 -11.36 5.62 -1.91
CA SER A 141 -11.46 4.16 -1.85
C SER A 141 -10.62 3.55 -2.93
N TYR A 142 -9.96 2.44 -2.61
CA TYR A 142 -9.03 1.81 -3.51
C TYR A 142 -8.99 0.30 -3.30
N SER A 143 -8.93 -0.43 -4.41
CA SER A 143 -8.80 -1.89 -4.44
C SER A 143 -7.52 -2.27 -5.16
N THR A 144 -6.65 -3.07 -4.54
CA THR A 144 -5.45 -3.66 -5.17
C THR A 144 -5.64 -5.14 -5.46
N TYR A 145 -5.05 -5.57 -6.56
CA TYR A 145 -4.70 -6.95 -6.85
C TYR A 145 -3.19 -7.03 -7.03
N GLU A 146 -2.53 -7.83 -6.21
CA GLU A 146 -1.08 -7.91 -6.11
C GLU A 146 -0.62 -9.36 -6.32
N PHE A 147 0.45 -9.52 -7.09
CA PHE A 147 1.06 -10.81 -7.43
C PHE A 147 2.54 -10.78 -7.02
N PRO A 148 2.86 -11.04 -5.74
CA PRO A 148 4.23 -11.12 -5.28
C PRO A 148 4.92 -12.37 -5.83
N LEU A 149 6.19 -12.23 -6.21
CA LEU A 149 7.10 -13.33 -6.54
C LEU A 149 8.50 -12.97 -6.06
N GLY A 150 9.14 -13.89 -5.35
CA GLY A 150 10.38 -13.59 -4.65
C GLY A 150 11.12 -14.80 -4.12
N LEU A 151 12.18 -14.50 -3.39
CA LEU A 151 13.02 -15.47 -2.71
C LEU A 151 13.12 -15.10 -1.24
N GLY A 152 13.35 -16.09 -0.41
CA GLY A 152 13.67 -15.88 0.98
C GLY A 152 14.62 -16.92 1.53
N TYR A 153 15.00 -16.73 2.77
CA TYR A 153 15.86 -17.61 3.52
C TYR A 153 15.26 -17.83 4.90
N ARG A 154 15.19 -19.09 5.32
CA ARG A 154 14.77 -19.48 6.67
C ARG A 154 15.88 -20.27 7.33
N TYR A 155 16.13 -19.95 8.59
CA TYR A 155 16.91 -20.74 9.53
C TYR A 155 16.02 -21.12 10.71
N SER A 156 16.06 -22.38 11.11
CA SER A 156 15.52 -22.86 12.37
C SER A 156 16.45 -23.88 13.01
N ASN A 157 16.61 -23.83 14.32
CA ASN A 157 17.22 -24.89 15.12
C ASN A 157 16.21 -25.60 16.03
N GLY A 158 14.91 -25.49 15.72
CA GLY A 158 13.83 -26.08 16.52
C GLY A 158 13.44 -25.28 17.77
N GLU A 159 14.24 -24.29 18.19
CA GLU A 159 13.90 -23.33 19.25
C GLU A 159 13.81 -21.90 18.72
N TRP A 160 14.79 -21.49 17.93
CA TRP A 160 14.90 -20.17 17.34
C TRP A 160 14.67 -20.22 15.85
N VAL A 161 13.92 -19.25 15.35
CA VAL A 161 13.61 -19.09 13.94
C VAL A 161 14.10 -17.72 13.49
N PHE A 162 14.75 -17.68 12.34
CA PHE A 162 15.06 -16.45 11.62
C PHE A 162 14.56 -16.59 10.18
N GLU A 163 13.94 -15.53 9.66
CA GLU A 163 13.43 -15.51 8.30
C GLU A 163 13.63 -14.14 7.67
N THR A 164 13.97 -14.13 6.38
CA THR A 164 13.93 -12.93 5.55
C THR A 164 13.47 -13.27 4.14
N SER A 165 12.77 -12.35 3.48
CA SER A 165 12.40 -12.49 2.08
C SER A 165 12.37 -11.15 1.36
N PHE A 166 12.54 -11.22 0.05
CA PHE A 166 12.35 -10.12 -0.87
C PHE A 166 11.54 -10.60 -2.07
N SER A 167 10.46 -9.89 -2.37
CA SER A 167 9.59 -10.15 -3.52
C SER A 167 9.42 -8.89 -4.36
N GLY A 168 9.44 -9.08 -5.68
CA GLY A 168 8.85 -8.11 -6.60
C GLY A 168 7.35 -8.32 -6.67
N ILE A 169 6.59 -7.24 -6.84
CA ILE A 169 5.12 -7.28 -6.92
C ILE A 169 4.69 -6.70 -8.25
N PHE A 170 3.93 -7.46 -9.03
CA PHE A 170 3.11 -6.89 -10.10
C PHE A 170 1.73 -6.60 -9.54
N TRP A 171 1.20 -5.41 -9.80
CA TRP A 171 -0.08 -5.04 -9.23
C TRP A 171 -0.93 -4.19 -10.17
N THR A 172 -2.23 -4.28 -9.97
CA THR A 172 -3.24 -3.41 -10.58
C THR A 172 -4.22 -2.98 -9.51
N GLY A 173 -4.85 -1.84 -9.69
CA GLY A 173 -5.88 -1.39 -8.79
C GLY A 173 -6.80 -0.34 -9.36
N HIS A 174 -7.94 -0.22 -8.70
CA HIS A 174 -9.02 0.67 -9.07
C HIS A 174 -9.32 1.61 -7.90
N PHE A 175 -9.31 2.92 -8.15
CA PHE A 175 -9.60 3.93 -7.14
C PHE A 175 -10.80 4.80 -7.48
N ARG A 176 -11.37 5.36 -6.41
CA ARG A 176 -12.30 6.47 -6.46
C ARG A 176 -11.93 7.46 -5.39
N ASP A 177 -11.61 8.68 -5.80
CA ASP A 177 -11.56 9.86 -4.95
C ASP A 177 -12.88 10.64 -5.08
N PHE A 178 -13.42 11.13 -3.97
CA PHE A 178 -14.67 11.87 -3.94
C PHE A 178 -14.53 13.10 -3.05
N HIS A 179 -14.59 14.28 -3.65
CA HIS A 179 -14.52 15.56 -2.96
C HIS A 179 -15.92 16.02 -2.56
N TYR A 180 -16.18 16.06 -1.25
CA TYR A 180 -17.51 16.35 -0.70
C TYR A 180 -17.99 17.76 -1.06
N GLN A 181 -17.10 18.75 -1.02
CA GLN A 181 -17.44 20.16 -1.28
C GLN A 181 -17.82 20.43 -2.75
N ARG A 182 -17.35 19.59 -3.67
CA ARG A 182 -17.58 19.74 -5.12
C ARG A 182 -18.55 18.71 -5.67
N ALA A 183 -18.97 17.74 -4.86
CA ALA A 183 -19.70 16.55 -5.31
C ALA A 183 -19.07 15.90 -6.56
N LEU A 184 -17.73 15.87 -6.62
CA LEU A 184 -16.94 15.46 -7.78
C LEU A 184 -16.22 14.15 -7.46
N ASN A 185 -16.30 13.19 -8.37
CA ASN A 185 -15.56 11.93 -8.31
C ASN A 185 -14.40 11.94 -9.29
N PHE A 186 -13.27 11.40 -8.88
CA PHE A 186 -12.16 11.01 -9.72
C PHE A 186 -12.07 9.48 -9.68
N ILE A 187 -12.29 8.82 -10.81
CA ILE A 187 -12.38 7.36 -10.89
C ILE A 187 -11.32 6.89 -11.87
N GLY A 188 -10.45 5.98 -11.44
CA GLY A 188 -9.32 5.59 -12.25
C GLY A 188 -8.79 4.20 -11.95
N ASP A 189 -7.95 3.76 -12.87
CA ASP A 189 -7.22 2.51 -12.79
C ASP A 189 -5.73 2.82 -12.83
N VAL A 190 -4.95 2.03 -12.11
CA VAL A 190 -3.51 2.18 -11.98
C VAL A 190 -2.87 0.81 -11.92
N SER A 191 -1.69 0.67 -12.49
CA SER A 191 -0.92 -0.56 -12.41
C SER A 191 0.56 -0.26 -12.33
N GLY A 192 1.35 -1.23 -11.88
CA GLY A 192 2.79 -1.09 -11.90
C GLY A 192 3.52 -2.16 -11.13
N PHE A 193 4.67 -1.75 -10.60
CA PHE A 193 5.60 -2.62 -9.90
C PHE A 193 5.72 -2.21 -8.43
N GLY A 194 6.00 -3.18 -7.58
CA GLY A 194 6.20 -2.96 -6.16
C GLY A 194 7.28 -3.88 -5.60
N ILE A 195 7.62 -3.65 -4.34
CA ILE A 195 8.55 -4.46 -3.58
C ILE A 195 7.93 -4.83 -2.24
N ASP A 196 8.17 -6.06 -1.80
CA ASP A 196 7.83 -6.54 -0.48
C ASP A 196 9.09 -7.12 0.16
N PHE A 197 9.53 -6.52 1.26
CA PHE A 197 10.68 -6.95 2.03
C PHE A 197 10.24 -7.34 3.43
N ASN A 198 10.77 -8.46 3.91
CA ASN A 198 10.47 -8.99 5.23
C ASN A 198 11.75 -9.42 5.93
N ILE A 199 11.83 -9.14 7.23
CA ILE A 199 12.82 -9.72 8.12
C ILE A 199 12.17 -9.98 9.47
N GLY A 200 12.46 -11.13 10.06
CA GLY A 200 11.88 -11.47 11.36
C GLY A 200 12.64 -12.56 12.08
N ALA A 201 12.39 -12.62 13.37
CA ALA A 201 12.93 -13.64 14.25
C ALA A 201 11.86 -14.06 15.26
N GLY A 202 11.93 -15.31 15.68
CA GLY A 202 11.00 -15.84 16.66
C GLY A 202 11.61 -16.92 17.53
N LYS A 203 10.87 -17.22 18.61
CA LYS A 203 11.20 -18.26 19.57
C LYS A 203 10.02 -19.20 19.74
N ILE A 204 10.31 -20.49 19.69
CA ILE A 204 9.40 -21.59 19.95
C ILE A 204 9.45 -21.91 21.45
N PHE A 205 8.28 -22.01 22.06
CA PHE A 205 8.11 -22.46 23.43
C PHE A 205 6.86 -23.34 23.54
N GLY A 206 7.07 -24.60 23.93
CA GLY A 206 6.01 -25.60 23.90
C GLY A 206 5.42 -25.73 22.49
N ASN A 207 4.10 -25.55 22.37
CA ASN A 207 3.38 -25.62 21.09
C ASN A 207 3.18 -24.26 20.42
N TYR A 208 3.92 -23.23 20.83
CA TYR A 208 3.76 -21.88 20.30
C TYR A 208 5.05 -21.36 19.69
N LEU A 209 4.91 -20.58 18.62
CA LEU A 209 5.94 -19.70 18.08
C LEU A 209 5.52 -18.26 18.32
N MET A 210 6.33 -17.52 19.08
CA MET A 210 6.26 -16.05 19.09
C MET A 210 7.24 -15.51 18.06
N PHE A 211 6.74 -14.69 17.13
CA PHE A 211 7.53 -14.19 16.02
C PHE A 211 7.36 -12.68 15.89
N LEU A 212 8.49 -11.96 15.81
CA LEU A 212 8.53 -10.54 15.53
C LEU A 212 9.00 -10.33 14.10
N LYS A 213 8.22 -9.58 13.33
CA LYS A 213 8.46 -9.32 11.92
C LYS A 213 8.46 -7.83 11.64
N LEU A 214 9.43 -7.40 10.85
CA LEU A 214 9.45 -6.11 10.18
C LEU A 214 9.13 -6.34 8.71
N ASN A 215 8.25 -5.52 8.16
CA ASN A 215 7.93 -5.56 6.75
C ASN A 215 7.89 -4.15 6.16
N GLU A 216 8.40 -4.06 4.94
CA GLU A 216 8.30 -2.89 4.08
C GLU A 216 7.62 -3.32 2.79
N HIS A 217 6.51 -2.66 2.49
CA HIS A 217 5.69 -2.91 1.31
C HIS A 217 5.54 -1.59 0.55
N ARG A 218 5.95 -1.59 -0.72
CA ARG A 218 5.83 -0.41 -1.58
C ARG A 218 5.24 -0.78 -2.92
N LEU A 219 4.32 0.05 -3.39
CA LEU A 219 3.71 -0.06 -4.71
C LEU A 219 3.95 1.24 -5.47
N PHE A 220 4.44 1.12 -6.71
CA PHE A 220 4.62 2.23 -7.63
C PHE A 220 3.82 1.95 -8.89
N GLY A 221 3.05 2.91 -9.35
CA GLY A 221 2.24 2.74 -10.54
C GLY A 221 1.82 4.06 -11.16
N ASP A 222 1.41 3.94 -12.41
CA ASP A 222 0.82 5.01 -13.20
C ASP A 222 -0.41 4.49 -13.92
N GLY A 223 -1.25 5.42 -14.33
CA GLY A 223 -2.51 5.10 -14.97
C GLY A 223 -3.32 6.34 -15.30
N HIS A 224 -4.63 6.18 -15.32
CA HIS A 224 -5.53 7.23 -15.75
C HIS A 224 -6.79 7.29 -14.90
N PHE A 225 -7.36 8.50 -14.80
CA PHE A 225 -8.68 8.70 -14.23
C PHE A 225 -9.56 9.57 -15.11
N VAL A 226 -10.86 9.47 -14.87
CA VAL A 226 -11.89 10.36 -15.40
C VAL A 226 -12.60 11.05 -14.25
N THR A 227 -13.22 12.19 -14.53
CA THR A 227 -14.06 12.89 -13.55
C THR A 227 -15.53 12.57 -13.78
N LYS A 228 -16.34 12.52 -12.70
CA LYS A 228 -17.80 12.36 -12.76
C LYS A 228 -18.50 13.16 -11.67
N GLY A 229 -19.59 13.85 -12.03
CA GLY A 229 -20.31 14.73 -11.11
C GLY A 229 -19.69 16.13 -11.10
N GLY A 230 -19.88 16.89 -10.02
CA GLY A 230 -19.49 18.29 -9.98
C GLY A 230 -20.68 19.24 -9.78
N LEU A 231 -20.38 20.42 -9.27
CA LEU A 231 -21.37 21.48 -9.05
C LEU A 231 -21.13 22.69 -9.95
N SER A 232 -19.88 22.92 -10.37
CA SER A 232 -19.51 24.06 -11.22
C SER A 232 -19.45 23.70 -12.71
N GLU A 233 -19.51 24.72 -13.57
CA GLU A 233 -19.31 24.54 -15.02
C GLU A 233 -17.96 23.88 -15.32
N SER A 234 -16.89 24.27 -14.62
CA SER A 234 -15.57 23.64 -14.81
C SER A 234 -15.55 22.18 -14.40
N ASP A 235 -16.30 21.79 -13.36
CA ASP A 235 -16.42 20.38 -12.96
C ASP A 235 -17.19 19.55 -14.00
N ILE A 236 -18.18 20.15 -14.66
CA ILE A 236 -18.93 19.48 -15.73
C ILE A 236 -18.04 19.35 -16.97
N LEU A 237 -17.35 20.42 -17.35
CA LEU A 237 -16.42 20.42 -18.48
C LEU A 237 -15.29 19.40 -18.28
N SER A 238 -14.76 19.24 -17.07
CA SER A 238 -13.67 18.30 -16.80
C SER A 238 -14.02 16.84 -17.15
N GLN A 239 -15.30 16.49 -17.18
CA GLN A 239 -15.78 15.14 -17.56
C GLN A 239 -15.63 14.87 -19.06
N HIS A 240 -15.53 15.93 -19.87
CA HIS A 240 -15.46 15.86 -21.33
C HIS A 240 -14.03 16.07 -21.88
N LEU A 241 -13.06 16.39 -21.02
CA LEU A 241 -11.66 16.62 -21.42
C LEU A 241 -10.84 15.32 -21.56
N GLY A 242 -11.46 14.15 -21.35
CA GLY A 242 -10.85 12.84 -21.55
C GLY A 242 -10.21 12.24 -20.29
N HIS A 243 -9.10 11.53 -20.48
CA HIS A 243 -8.39 10.81 -19.43
C HIS A 243 -7.25 11.66 -18.87
N TYR A 244 -7.24 11.85 -17.56
CA TYR A 244 -6.15 12.49 -16.84
C TYR A 244 -5.13 11.46 -16.40
N LYS A 245 -3.86 11.83 -16.34
CA LYS A 245 -2.78 10.96 -15.88
C LYS A 245 -2.78 10.86 -14.35
N ASN A 246 -2.59 9.67 -13.83
CA ASN A 246 -2.42 9.40 -12.40
C ASN A 246 -1.06 8.76 -12.13
N TYR A 247 -0.53 9.09 -10.96
CA TYR A 247 0.58 8.37 -10.34
C TYR A 247 0.17 7.93 -8.95
N MET A 248 0.49 6.69 -8.61
CA MET A 248 0.25 6.14 -7.29
C MET A 248 1.56 5.64 -6.70
N ASN A 249 1.82 6.05 -5.46
CA ASN A 249 2.88 5.51 -4.64
C ASN A 249 2.30 5.19 -3.27
N LEU A 250 2.26 3.90 -2.95
CA LEU A 250 1.85 3.41 -1.65
C LEU A 250 3.08 2.92 -0.91
N LYS A 251 3.19 3.32 0.36
CA LYS A 251 4.28 2.97 1.25
C LYS A 251 3.69 2.54 2.57
N GLU A 252 3.92 1.29 2.92
CA GLU A 252 3.59 0.72 4.22
C GLU A 252 4.86 0.17 4.87
N TRP A 253 5.05 0.51 6.14
CA TRP A 253 5.96 -0.21 7.02
C TRP A 253 5.15 -0.72 8.20
N ASN A 254 5.41 -1.95 8.60
CA ASN A 254 4.76 -2.52 9.77
C ASN A 254 5.75 -3.29 10.64
N VAL A 255 5.43 -3.31 11.94
CA VAL A 255 6.04 -4.18 12.95
C VAL A 255 4.94 -5.10 13.42
N GLU A 256 5.08 -6.40 13.16
CA GLU A 256 4.09 -7.41 13.50
C GLU A 256 4.64 -8.35 14.57
N LEU A 257 3.96 -8.43 15.71
CA LEU A 257 4.17 -9.50 16.69
C LEU A 257 3.05 -10.53 16.49
N SER A 258 3.44 -11.77 16.19
CA SER A 258 2.50 -12.88 16.02
C SER A 258 2.76 -14.00 17.03
N LEU A 259 1.69 -14.68 17.41
CA LEU A 259 1.71 -15.90 18.21
C LEU A 259 1.02 -16.99 17.40
N THR A 260 1.79 -17.98 16.96
CA THR A 260 1.31 -19.11 16.16
C THR A 260 1.25 -20.35 17.04
N GLY A 261 0.05 -20.93 17.20
CA GLY A 261 -0.10 -22.25 17.83
C GLY A 261 0.06 -23.36 16.80
N PHE A 262 0.86 -24.38 17.12
CA PHE A 262 0.97 -25.59 16.30
C PHE A 262 -0.19 -26.52 16.64
N LEU A 263 -0.98 -26.90 15.63
CA LEU A 263 -1.92 -28.00 15.71
C LEU A 263 -1.14 -29.28 15.38
N TYR A 264 -1.36 -30.32 16.18
CA TYR A 264 -0.64 -31.61 16.14
C TYR A 264 -0.57 -32.22 14.74
#